data_AF-A0A392TAD7-F1
#
_entry.id   AF-A0A392TAD7-F1
#
_cell.length_a   1.000
_cell.length_b   1.000
_cell.length_c   1.000
_cell.angle_alpha   90.00
_cell.angle_beta   90.00
_cell.angle_gamma   90.00
#
_symmetry.space_group_name_H-M   'P 1'
#
loop_
_entity.id
_entity.type
_entity.pdbx_description
1 polymer ?
#
loop_
_entity_poly.entity_id
_entity_poly.type
_entity_poly.pdbx_seq_one_letter_code
_entity_poly.pdbx_strand_id
1 'polypeptide(L)' 'MKRSGFVPERDTFNTLISAYSRCGSFDQAMAVYKSMLEAGVSPDLSTYNAVLAALARGGFWEQSEKIIAEMKYR' A
#
# COMPACT_ATOMS: atom_id res chain seq x y z
N MET A 1 -9.74 -8.88 6.43
CA MET A 1 -9.89 -10.25 5.91
C MET A 1 -8.76 -11.12 6.43
N LYS A 2 -9.06 -12.00 7.39
CA LYS A 2 -8.37 -13.26 7.67
C LYS A 2 -9.45 -14.17 8.28
N ARG A 3 -10.16 -14.87 7.42
CA ARG A 3 -11.10 -15.94 7.81
C ARG A 3 -10.81 -17.11 6.90
N SER A 4 -10.37 -18.22 7.51
CA SER A 4 -10.27 -19.57 6.94
C SER A 4 -9.46 -19.71 5.63
N GLY A 5 -8.20 -20.12 5.74
CA GLY A 5 -7.42 -20.73 4.65
C GLY A 5 -6.96 -19.84 3.50
N PHE A 6 -7.45 -18.61 3.39
CA PHE A 6 -7.04 -17.68 2.33
C PHE A 6 -5.71 -17.00 2.66
N VAL A 7 -4.70 -17.23 1.82
CA VAL A 7 -3.43 -16.52 1.82
C VAL A 7 -3.59 -15.32 0.88
N PRO A 8 -3.61 -14.07 1.38
CA PRO A 8 -3.75 -12.91 0.52
C PRO A 8 -2.56 -12.81 -0.44
N GLU A 9 -2.84 -12.80 -1.74
CA GLU A 9 -1.85 -12.56 -2.78
C GLU A 9 -1.65 -11.06 -3.02
N ARG A 10 -0.61 -10.69 -3.78
CA ARG A 10 -0.27 -9.30 -4.11
C ARG A 10 -1.47 -8.50 -4.59
N ASP A 11 -2.29 -9.07 -5.47
CA ASP A 11 -3.47 -8.41 -6.03
C ASP A 11 -4.54 -8.10 -4.98
N THR A 12 -4.63 -8.93 -3.92
CA THR A 12 -5.55 -8.67 -2.80
C THR A 12 -5.12 -7.42 -2.05
N PHE A 13 -3.82 -7.29 -1.74
CA PHE A 13 -3.28 -6.10 -1.10
C PHE A 13 -3.42 -4.87 -2.00
N ASN A 14 -3.05 -4.97 -3.27
CA ASN A 14 -3.17 -3.87 -4.24
C ASN A 14 -4.61 -3.37 -4.37
N THR A 15 -5.59 -4.28 -4.39
CA THR A 15 -7.01 -3.94 -4.44
C THR A 15 -7.44 -3.15 -3.20
N LEU A 16 -7.04 -3.60 -2.01
CA LEU A 16 -7.36 -2.94 -0.74
C LEU A 16 -6.70 -1.56 -0.64
N ILE A 17 -5.41 -1.46 -0.96
CA ILE A 17 -4.66 -0.18 -0.96
C ILE A 17 -5.33 0.78 -1.93
N SER A 18 -5.66 0.35 -3.15
CA SER A 18 -6.32 1.19 -4.15
C SER A 18 -7.72 1.64 -3.73
N ALA A 19 -8.48 0.79 -3.02
CA ALA A 19 -9.78 1.15 -2.49
C ALA A 19 -9.67 2.22 -1.39
N TYR A 20 -8.83 1.98 -0.37
CA TYR A 20 -8.61 2.96 0.71
C TYR A 20 -8.00 4.26 0.21
N SER A 21 -7.07 4.15 -0.73
CA SER A 21 -6.52 5.28 -1.47
C SER A 21 -7.67 6.08 -2.05
N ARG A 22 -8.55 5.53 -2.91
CA ARG A 22 -9.67 6.26 -3.53
C ARG A 22 -10.64 6.92 -2.53
N CYS A 23 -10.85 6.31 -1.36
CA CYS A 23 -11.67 6.87 -0.28
C CYS A 23 -10.99 7.99 0.52
N GLY A 24 -9.72 8.31 0.24
CA GLY A 24 -8.94 9.29 1.01
C GLY A 24 -8.51 8.77 2.38
N SER A 25 -8.69 7.48 2.64
CA SER A 25 -8.39 6.84 3.92
C SER A 25 -6.94 6.38 3.96
N PHE A 26 -6.03 7.36 4.04
CA PHE A 26 -4.58 7.15 3.95
C PHE A 26 -4.03 6.23 5.04
N ASP A 27 -4.48 6.37 6.29
CA ASP A 27 -4.03 5.52 7.41
C ASP A 27 -4.29 4.03 7.13
N GLN A 28 -5.45 3.75 6.53
CA GLN A 28 -5.86 2.38 6.19
C GLN A 28 -5.07 1.86 4.99
N ALA A 29 -4.82 2.69 3.97
CA ALA A 29 -3.96 2.32 2.85
C ALA A 29 -2.53 1.97 3.31
N MET A 30 -1.96 2.76 4.22
CA MET A 30 -0.65 2.51 4.81
C MET A 30 -0.64 1.27 5.73
N ALA A 31 -1.69 1.05 6.51
CA ALA A 31 -1.81 -0.15 7.33
C ALA A 31 -1.82 -1.42 6.47
N VAL A 32 -2.56 -1.42 5.35
CA VAL A 32 -2.58 -2.53 4.39
C VAL A 32 -1.21 -2.73 3.74
N TYR A 33 -0.55 -1.64 3.32
CA TYR A 33 0.82 -1.70 2.78
C TYR A 33 1.79 -2.33 3.78
N LYS A 34 1.75 -1.94 5.06
CA LYS A 34 2.58 -2.55 6.09
C LYS A 34 2.26 -4.03 6.29
N SER A 35 0.98 -4.40 6.32
CA SER A 35 0.57 -5.81 6.40
C SER A 35 1.05 -6.65 5.20
N MET A 36 1.16 -6.06 4.01
CA MET A 36 1.72 -6.71 2.83
C MET A 36 3.21 -7.05 3.03
N LEU A 37 3.99 -6.09 3.55
CA LEU A 37 5.40 -6.29 3.88
C LEU A 37 5.59 -7.33 4.99
N GLU A 38 4.80 -7.27 6.05
CA GLU A 38 4.82 -8.24 7.16
C GLU A 38 4.43 -9.66 6.71
N ALA A 39 3.59 -9.77 5.69
CA ALA A 39 3.23 -11.04 5.05
C ALA A 39 4.31 -11.56 4.07
N GLY A 40 5.42 -10.85 3.89
CA GLY A 40 6.48 -11.22 2.95
C GLY A 40 6.11 -11.04 1.48
N VAL A 41 5.01 -10.34 1.19
CA VAL A 41 4.57 -10.09 -0.18
C VAL A 41 5.27 -8.83 -0.70
N SER A 42 6.09 -8.99 -1.73
CA SER A 42 6.81 -7.85 -2.31
C SER A 42 5.86 -6.89 -3.04
N PRO A 43 5.93 -5.58 -2.75
CA PRO A 43 5.27 -4.52 -3.52
C PRO A 43 5.68 -4.56 -4.98
N ASP A 44 4.79 -4.11 -5.86
CA ASP A 44 5.09 -3.81 -7.25
C ASP A 44 4.76 -2.35 -7.59
N LEU A 45 4.94 -1.98 -8.86
CA LEU A 45 4.67 -0.64 -9.34
C LEU A 45 3.22 -0.20 -9.07
N SER A 46 2.26 -1.12 -9.17
CA SER A 46 0.85 -0.86 -8.87
C SER A 46 0.65 -0.57 -7.38
N THR A 47 1.33 -1.32 -6.50
CA THR A 47 1.35 -1.03 -5.05
C THR A 47 1.85 0.38 -4.78
N TYR A 48 3.03 0.74 -5.32
CA TYR A 48 3.65 2.04 -5.08
C TYR A 48 2.78 3.19 -5.61
N ASN A 49 2.24 3.06 -6.82
CA ASN A 49 1.35 4.06 -7.39
C ASN A 49 0.10 4.28 -6.52
N ALA A 50 -0.50 3.21 -6.00
CA ALA A 50 -1.69 3.31 -5.16
C ALA A 50 -1.39 3.99 -3.80
N VAL A 51 -0.25 3.68 -3.18
CA VAL A 51 0.22 4.32 -1.94
C VAL A 51 0.55 5.79 -2.18
N LEU A 52 1.33 6.12 -3.21
CA LEU A 52 1.69 7.49 -3.54
C LEU A 52 0.47 8.34 -3.88
N ALA A 53 -0.51 7.80 -4.60
CA ALA A 53 -1.77 8.48 -4.88
C ALA A 53 -2.59 8.74 -3.61
N ALA A 54 -2.48 7.91 -2.58
CA ALA A 54 -3.12 8.14 -1.28
C ALA A 54 -2.41 9.28 -0.52
N LEU A 55 -1.08 9.22 -0.45
CA LEU A 55 -0.26 10.18 0.28
C LEU A 55 -0.33 11.58 -0.35
N ALA A 56 -0.28 11.67 -1.68
CA ALA A 56 -0.40 12.93 -2.41
C ALA A 56 -1.73 13.63 -2.13
N ARG A 57 -2.84 12.89 -2.07
CA ARG A 57 -4.17 13.46 -1.75
C ARG A 57 -4.33 13.85 -0.29
N GLY A 58 -3.59 13.22 0.61
CA GLY A 58 -3.55 13.59 2.03
C GLY A 58 -2.55 14.70 2.37
N GLY A 59 -1.74 15.18 1.41
CA GLY A 59 -0.70 16.18 1.67
C GLY A 59 0.54 15.63 2.40
N PHE A 60 0.71 14.31 2.44
CA PHE A 60 1.76 13.59 3.17
C PHE A 60 3.04 13.45 2.34
N TRP A 61 3.69 14.59 2.04
CA TRP A 61 4.85 14.63 1.15
C TRP A 61 6.08 13.92 1.73
N GLU A 62 6.35 14.04 3.03
CA GLU A 62 7.48 13.37 3.68
C GLU A 62 7.37 11.84 3.61
N GLN A 63 6.16 11.29 3.81
CA GLN A 63 5.93 9.85 3.62
C GLN A 63 6.09 9.47 2.15
N SER A 64 5.69 10.33 1.21
CA SER A 64 5.81 10.06 -0.24
C SER A 64 7.28 9.92 -0.65
N GLU A 65 8.16 10.77 -0.14
CA GLU A 65 9.60 10.67 -0.39
C GLU A 65 10.19 9.34 0.13
N LYS A 66 9.77 8.89 1.31
CA LYS A 66 10.20 7.60 1.87
C LYS A 66 9.79 6.43 0.97
N ILE A 67 8.56 6.44 0.46
CA ILE A 67 8.06 5.40 -0.46
C ILE A 67 8.81 5.43 -1.81
N ILE A 68 9.10 6.62 -2.35
CA ILE A 68 9.90 6.76 -3.58
C ILE A 68 11.32 6.25 -3.37
N ALA A 69 11.94 6.55 -2.23
CA ALA A 69 13.26 6.03 -1.89
C ALA A 69 13.22 4.50 -1.80
N GLU A 70 12.26 3.94 -1.07
CA GLU A 70 12.10 2.48 -0.97
C GLU A 70 11.99 1.81 -2.35
N MET A 71 11.20 2.39 -3.26
CA MET A 71 11.04 1.88 -4.62
C MET A 71 12.34 1.91 -5.43
N LYS A 72 13.22 2.90 -5.22
CA LYS A 72 14.48 3.05 -5.96
C LYS A 72 15.60 2.13 -5.45
N TYR A 73 15.55 1.75 -4.18
CA TYR A 73 16.60 0.96 -3.53
C TYR A 73 16.24 -0.53 -3.36
N ARG A 74 15.10 -0.96 -3.92
CA ARG A 74 14.72 -2.37 -4.12
C ARG A 74 15.10 -2.82 -5.52
#